data_AF-A0A1F4YET0-F1
#
_entry.id   AF-A0A1F4YET0-F1
#
_cell.length_a   1.000
_cell.length_b   1.000
_cell.length_c   1.000
_cell.angle_alpha   90.00
_cell.angle_beta   90.00
_cell.angle_gamma   90.00
#
_symmetry.space_group_name_H-M   'P 1'
#
loop_
_entity.id
_entity.type
_entity.pdbx_description
1 polymer ?
#
loop_
_entity_poly.entity_id
_entity_poly.type
_entity_poly.pdbx_seq_one_letter_code
_entity_poly.pdbx_strand_id
1 'polypeptide(L)'
;SEYETKGVEDPRISSLDGHYYLVYVAASPYPGILPQPVHQKEYQWRVRVSLAKTSDFESWNRFGVIIGHIDSKDAALFPQKIDGNFLLIHRVIPHLRLAVAPDGRNFKERGPLFGPRAGMWDSWRVGTGAPPLLSPYGWLMFYHGVDEKSVYRLGLALLDVHDPSVVLARTPEPILEPSTSWETAGQVPNVVFSCGAIETESEYQVYYGGADTVIGLATIPKAQVWNWAKQESEKVHSAFEVVGQITAD
;
A
#
# COMPACT_ATOMS: atom_id res chain seq x y z
N SER A 1 5.41 -10.83 20.82
CA SER A 1 6.70 -11.27 20.23
C SER A 1 7.81 -10.29 20.63
N GLU A 2 9.08 -10.69 20.65
CA GLU A 2 10.22 -9.76 20.86
C GLU A 2 10.30 -8.67 19.77
N TYR A 3 9.67 -8.93 18.61
CA TYR A 3 9.59 -7.98 17.51
C TYR A 3 8.58 -6.84 17.72
N GLU A 4 7.78 -6.85 18.79
CA GLU A 4 6.63 -5.96 18.99
C GLU A 4 6.72 -5.13 20.29
N THR A 5 7.88 -5.10 20.95
CA THR A 5 8.05 -4.49 22.28
C THR A 5 7.86 -2.97 22.32
N LYS A 6 7.81 -2.30 21.16
CA LYS A 6 7.50 -0.87 21.03
C LYS A 6 6.08 -0.61 20.52
N GLY A 7 5.36 -1.65 20.12
CA GLY A 7 3.99 -1.55 19.65
C GLY A 7 3.75 -2.31 18.36
N VAL A 8 2.46 -2.38 18.01
CA VAL A 8 1.96 -2.81 16.71
C VAL A 8 1.15 -1.67 16.10
N GLU A 9 1.34 -1.40 14.81
CA GLU A 9 0.77 -0.23 14.15
C GLU A 9 0.16 -0.59 12.80
N ASP A 10 -0.77 0.26 12.35
CA ASP A 10 -1.29 0.35 10.98
C ASP A 10 -1.76 -0.98 10.34
N PRO A 11 -2.67 -1.74 10.98
CA PRO A 11 -3.14 -3.00 10.45
C PRO A 11 -3.92 -2.82 9.13
N ARG A 12 -3.65 -3.71 8.17
CA ARG A 12 -4.37 -3.85 6.90
C ARG A 12 -4.86 -5.28 6.77
N ILE A 13 -6.11 -5.46 6.33
CA ILE A 13 -6.73 -6.78 6.27
C ILE A 13 -7.20 -7.14 4.87
N SER A 14 -6.78 -8.30 4.38
CA SER A 14 -7.19 -8.83 3.08
C SER A 14 -7.95 -10.15 3.28
N SER A 15 -9.08 -10.30 2.59
CA SER A 15 -9.79 -11.58 2.49
C SER A 15 -9.19 -12.40 1.36
N LEU A 16 -8.82 -13.65 1.63
CA LEU A 16 -8.19 -14.57 0.68
C LEU A 16 -8.44 -16.02 1.11
N ASP A 17 -8.84 -16.88 0.17
CA ASP A 17 -9.03 -18.32 0.39
C ASP A 17 -9.93 -18.65 1.62
N GLY A 18 -11.00 -17.87 1.84
CA GLY A 18 -11.93 -18.07 2.96
C GLY A 18 -11.38 -17.64 4.33
N HIS A 19 -10.29 -16.89 4.36
CA HIS A 19 -9.67 -16.38 5.57
C HIS A 19 -9.35 -14.89 5.49
N TYR A 20 -9.15 -14.27 6.64
CA TYR A 20 -8.66 -12.90 6.74
C TYR A 20 -7.20 -12.88 7.15
N TYR A 21 -6.39 -12.15 6.41
CA TYR A 21 -4.97 -11.96 6.64
C TYR A 21 -4.71 -10.54 7.09
N LEU A 22 -4.21 -10.37 8.31
CA LEU A 22 -3.87 -9.09 8.92
C LEU A 22 -2.37 -8.85 8.81
N VAL A 23 -1.99 -7.86 8.01
CA VAL A 23 -0.63 -7.37 7.89
C VAL A 23 -0.49 -6.12 8.75
N TYR A 24 0.55 -6.02 9.56
CA TYR A 24 0.77 -4.89 10.48
C TYR A 24 2.25 -4.63 10.72
N VAL A 25 2.55 -3.44 11.23
CA VAL A 25 3.89 -3.07 11.66
C VAL A 25 4.18 -3.68 13.02
N ALA A 26 5.33 -4.34 13.17
CA ALA A 26 5.89 -4.74 14.46
C ALA A 26 7.13 -3.88 14.75
N ALA A 27 7.04 -3.06 15.80
CA ALA A 27 8.10 -2.14 16.21
C ALA A 27 8.89 -2.71 17.39
N SER A 28 10.22 -2.76 17.27
CA SER A 28 11.10 -3.26 18.33
C SER A 28 12.58 -2.92 18.11
N PRO A 29 13.40 -2.93 19.17
CA PRO A 29 14.86 -2.89 19.06
C PRO A 29 15.49 -4.25 18.64
N TYR A 30 14.70 -5.32 18.46
CA TYR A 30 15.19 -6.69 18.27
C TYR A 30 15.19 -7.15 16.80
N PRO A 31 16.17 -7.95 16.31
CA PRO A 31 17.48 -8.16 16.90
C PRO A 31 18.23 -6.83 17.01
N GLY A 32 19.17 -6.77 17.95
CA GLY A 32 20.07 -5.63 18.10
C GLY A 32 20.66 -5.18 16.75
N ILE A 33 20.95 -3.89 16.67
CA ILE A 33 21.33 -3.14 15.47
C ILE A 33 22.23 -3.94 14.50
N LEU A 34 21.76 -4.16 13.26
CA LEU A 34 22.69 -4.39 12.14
C LEU A 34 23.47 -3.08 11.94
N PRO A 35 24.82 -3.09 11.85
CA PRO A 35 25.57 -1.86 11.61
C PRO A 35 25.10 -1.22 10.30
N GLN A 36 24.41 -0.08 10.38
CA GLN A 36 23.93 0.64 9.20
C GLN A 36 24.98 1.63 8.70
N PRO A 37 25.28 1.69 7.39
CA PRO A 37 25.76 2.91 6.78
C PRO A 37 24.56 3.83 6.50
N VAL A 38 24.73 5.11 6.88
CA VAL A 38 23.93 6.27 6.47
C VAL A 38 22.47 6.28 6.93
N HIS A 39 22.25 6.71 8.19
CA HIS A 39 21.16 7.56 8.69
C HIS A 39 21.07 7.34 10.20
N GLN A 40 21.72 8.21 10.98
CA GLN A 40 21.65 8.21 12.44
C GLN A 40 20.21 8.59 12.88
N LYS A 41 19.33 7.61 13.05
CA LYS A 41 18.10 7.83 13.80
C LYS A 41 18.44 7.92 15.29
N GLU A 42 17.93 8.93 15.95
CA GLU A 42 18.04 9.15 17.41
C GLU A 42 17.39 8.01 18.22
N TYR A 43 16.42 7.32 17.61
CA TYR A 43 15.67 6.20 18.20
C TYR A 43 16.18 4.84 17.71
N GLN A 44 16.57 3.98 18.66
CA GLN A 44 17.17 2.66 18.41
C GLN A 44 16.13 1.54 18.26
N TRP A 45 15.17 1.69 17.33
CA TRP A 45 14.22 0.62 17.01
C TRP A 45 13.97 0.50 15.50
N ARG A 46 13.52 -0.69 15.11
CA ARG A 46 13.22 -1.09 13.74
C ARG A 46 11.73 -1.30 13.57
N VAL A 47 11.24 -1.11 12.34
CA VAL A 47 9.87 -1.42 11.92
C VAL A 47 9.90 -2.58 10.94
N ARG A 48 9.08 -3.60 11.18
CA ARG A 48 9.00 -4.81 10.35
C ARG A 48 7.56 -5.11 10.00
N VAL A 49 7.39 -5.89 8.94
CA VAL A 49 6.07 -6.38 8.52
C VAL A 49 5.81 -7.72 9.18
N SER A 50 4.70 -7.81 9.90
CA SER A 50 4.20 -9.04 10.52
C SER A 50 2.86 -9.46 9.93
N LEU A 51 2.53 -10.74 10.05
CA LEU A 51 1.30 -11.33 9.55
C LEU A 51 0.58 -12.14 10.64
N ALA A 52 -0.74 -12.01 10.68
CA ALA A 52 -1.63 -12.92 11.39
C ALA A 52 -2.80 -13.33 10.48
N LYS A 53 -3.44 -14.46 10.79
CA LYS A 53 -4.56 -15.01 10.04
C LYS A 53 -5.70 -15.40 10.98
N THR A 54 -6.93 -15.17 10.55
CA THR A 54 -8.15 -15.57 11.25
C THR A 54 -9.24 -16.01 10.27
N SER A 55 -10.28 -16.66 10.77
CA SER A 55 -11.53 -16.92 10.07
C SER A 55 -12.75 -16.34 10.79
N ASP A 56 -12.58 -15.84 12.02
CA ASP A 56 -13.68 -15.46 12.92
C ASP A 56 -13.44 -14.13 13.66
N PHE A 57 -12.25 -13.52 13.51
CA PHE A 57 -11.80 -12.32 14.23
C PHE A 57 -11.62 -12.49 15.75
N GLU A 58 -11.85 -13.69 16.28
CA GLU A 58 -11.68 -14.03 17.70
C GLU A 58 -10.37 -14.81 17.89
N SER A 59 -10.15 -15.83 17.06
CA SER A 59 -9.00 -16.71 17.09
C SER A 59 -7.98 -16.32 16.03
N TRP A 60 -6.72 -16.13 16.44
CA TRP A 60 -5.66 -15.65 15.56
C TRP A 60 -4.47 -16.60 15.52
N ASN A 61 -4.11 -17.06 14.31
CA ASN A 61 -2.84 -17.68 14.04
C ASN A 61 -1.81 -16.60 13.67
N ARG A 62 -0.85 -16.33 14.56
CA ARG A 62 0.19 -15.32 14.35
C ARG A 62 1.42 -15.97 13.71
N PHE A 63 1.78 -15.52 12.51
CA PHE A 63 2.99 -15.96 11.82
C PHE A 63 4.23 -15.15 12.21
N GLY A 64 4.04 -13.99 12.84
CA GLY A 64 5.12 -13.10 13.23
C GLY A 64 5.68 -12.33 12.03
N VAL A 65 6.96 -11.97 12.11
CA VAL A 65 7.64 -11.17 11.09
C VAL A 65 7.78 -11.95 9.79
N ILE A 66 7.23 -11.40 8.71
CA ILE A 66 7.31 -11.95 7.34
C ILE A 66 8.33 -11.21 6.46
N ILE A 67 8.69 -9.97 6.81
CA ILE A 67 9.83 -9.22 6.25
C ILE A 67 10.66 -8.68 7.41
N GLY A 68 11.79 -9.34 7.70
CA GLY A 68 12.65 -8.98 8.85
C GLY A 68 14.06 -8.50 8.50
N HIS A 69 14.53 -8.78 7.28
CA HIS A 69 15.88 -8.46 6.83
C HIS A 69 16.06 -6.97 6.50
N ILE A 70 14.97 -6.25 6.24
CA ILE A 70 14.95 -4.82 5.93
C ILE A 70 13.85 -4.11 6.72
N ASP A 71 14.06 -2.83 7.03
CA ASP A 71 13.02 -2.02 7.66
C ASP A 71 11.91 -1.74 6.66
N SER A 72 10.68 -2.11 7.03
CA SER A 72 9.55 -2.01 6.14
C SER A 72 8.23 -1.81 6.88
N LYS A 73 7.31 -1.08 6.24
CA LYS A 73 5.94 -0.82 6.70
C LYS A 73 5.01 -0.60 5.51
N ASP A 74 3.80 -0.10 5.78
CA ASP A 74 2.76 0.18 4.77
C ASP A 74 2.46 -1.04 3.89
N ALA A 75 2.42 -2.22 4.51
CA ALA A 75 2.33 -3.47 3.78
C ALA A 75 0.89 -3.99 3.69
N ALA A 76 0.50 -4.50 2.53
CA ALA A 76 -0.81 -5.05 2.27
C ALA A 76 -0.71 -6.28 1.35
N LEU A 77 -1.54 -7.29 1.61
CA LEU A 77 -1.66 -8.43 0.71
C LEU A 77 -2.68 -8.14 -0.38
N PHE A 78 -2.40 -8.60 -1.59
CA PHE A 78 -3.44 -8.71 -2.61
C PHE A 78 -4.52 -9.71 -2.15
N PRO A 79 -5.81 -9.47 -2.46
CA PRO A 79 -6.91 -10.33 -2.01
C PRO A 79 -7.06 -11.60 -2.86
N GLN A 80 -6.11 -11.90 -3.74
CA GLN A 80 -6.01 -13.16 -4.47
C GLN A 80 -4.54 -13.51 -4.73
N LYS A 81 -4.25 -14.79 -4.93
CA LYS A 81 -2.94 -15.23 -5.40
C LYS A 81 -2.74 -14.82 -6.84
N ILE A 82 -1.51 -14.44 -7.18
CA ILE A 82 -1.10 -14.09 -8.54
C ILE A 82 -0.01 -15.09 -8.94
N ASP A 83 -0.24 -15.80 -10.04
CA ASP A 83 0.57 -16.93 -10.48
C ASP A 83 0.82 -17.98 -9.37
N GLY A 84 -0.24 -18.28 -8.60
CA GLY A 84 -0.20 -19.24 -7.49
C GLY A 84 0.53 -18.76 -6.24
N ASN A 85 1.04 -17.52 -6.21
CA ASN A 85 1.78 -16.95 -5.09
C ASN A 85 0.98 -15.89 -4.35
N PHE A 86 1.22 -15.76 -3.05
CA PHE A 86 0.83 -14.56 -2.31
C PHE A 86 1.69 -13.40 -2.81
N LEU A 87 1.04 -12.30 -3.17
CA LEU A 87 1.71 -11.04 -3.51
C LEU A 87 1.47 -10.03 -2.38
N LEU A 88 2.55 -9.45 -1.91
CA LEU A 88 2.56 -8.43 -0.86
C LEU A 88 3.11 -7.13 -1.45
N ILE A 89 2.38 -6.04 -1.25
CA ILE A 89 2.95 -4.70 -1.37
C ILE A 89 3.54 -4.34 -0.01
N HIS A 90 4.71 -3.72 0.01
CA HIS A 90 5.32 -3.16 1.21
C HIS A 90 6.18 -1.96 0.84
N ARG A 91 6.68 -1.24 1.84
CA ARG A 91 7.46 -0.03 1.62
C ARG A 91 8.83 -0.13 2.25
N VAL A 92 9.86 0.16 1.45
CA VAL A 92 11.20 0.52 1.93
C VAL A 92 11.44 1.96 1.50
N ILE A 93 11.59 2.88 2.45
CA ILE A 93 11.57 4.32 2.17
C ILE A 93 12.58 4.67 1.05
N PRO A 94 12.18 5.48 0.05
CA PRO A 94 10.87 6.12 -0.11
C PRO A 94 9.86 5.36 -1.02
N HIS A 95 10.18 4.15 -1.45
CA HIS A 95 9.50 3.43 -2.53
C HIS A 95 8.55 2.34 -2.03
N LEU A 96 7.42 2.19 -2.72
CA LEU A 96 6.63 0.97 -2.69
C LEU A 96 7.35 -0.14 -3.47
N ARG A 97 7.21 -1.36 -2.98
CA ARG A 97 7.86 -2.58 -3.46
C ARG A 97 6.90 -3.75 -3.42
N LEU A 98 7.19 -4.75 -4.23
CA LEU A 98 6.49 -6.03 -4.25
C LEU A 98 7.38 -7.11 -3.64
N ALA A 99 6.76 -8.03 -2.93
CA ALA A 99 7.36 -9.27 -2.47
C ALA A 99 6.40 -10.44 -2.71
N VAL A 100 6.94 -11.63 -2.95
CA VAL A 100 6.16 -12.84 -3.25
C VAL A 100 6.48 -13.98 -2.30
N ALA A 101 5.48 -14.77 -1.94
CA ALA A 101 5.63 -16.00 -1.16
C ALA A 101 4.67 -17.08 -1.67
N PRO A 102 5.14 -18.31 -1.96
CA PRO A 102 4.24 -19.43 -2.27
C PRO A 102 3.37 -19.83 -1.06
N ASP A 103 3.91 -19.69 0.15
CA ASP A 103 3.33 -20.18 1.40
C ASP A 103 2.67 -19.08 2.25
N GLY A 104 2.73 -17.81 1.81
CA GLY A 104 2.25 -16.66 2.55
C GLY A 104 3.06 -16.32 3.81
N ARG A 105 4.30 -16.81 3.94
CA ARG A 105 5.17 -16.59 5.11
C ARG A 105 6.55 -16.07 4.73
N ASN A 106 7.21 -16.73 3.77
CA ASN A 106 8.60 -16.43 3.42
C ASN A 106 8.65 -15.51 2.20
N PHE A 107 8.32 -14.24 2.40
CA PHE A 107 8.29 -13.26 1.31
C PHE A 107 9.70 -12.90 0.83
N LYS A 108 9.89 -13.01 -0.49
CA LYS A 108 11.11 -12.60 -1.21
C LYS A 108 10.82 -11.36 -2.03
N GLU A 109 11.75 -10.41 -2.02
CA GLU A 109 11.68 -9.21 -2.85
C GLU A 109 11.44 -9.58 -4.33
N ARG A 110 10.44 -8.95 -4.94
CA ARG A 110 10.18 -8.98 -6.39
C ARG A 110 10.69 -7.71 -7.07
N GLY A 111 10.74 -6.58 -6.37
CA GLY A 111 11.32 -5.33 -6.88
C GLY A 111 10.52 -4.08 -6.50
N PRO A 112 10.98 -2.89 -6.94
CA PRO A 112 10.21 -1.64 -6.78
C PRO A 112 8.90 -1.70 -7.58
N LEU A 113 7.85 -1.11 -7.02
CA LEU A 113 6.57 -0.86 -7.69
C LEU A 113 6.55 0.57 -8.24
N PHE A 114 6.55 1.56 -7.35
CA PHE A 114 6.79 2.97 -7.71
C PHE A 114 7.28 3.79 -6.53
N GLY A 115 7.84 4.96 -6.85
CA GLY A 115 8.37 5.91 -5.88
C GLY A 115 7.72 7.28 -5.92
N PRO A 116 8.31 8.23 -5.18
CA PRO A 116 7.90 9.62 -5.18
C PRO A 116 8.03 10.29 -6.55
N ARG A 117 7.23 11.33 -6.82
CA ARG A 117 7.33 12.14 -8.04
C ARG A 117 7.76 13.56 -7.70
N ALA A 118 8.95 13.96 -8.13
CA ALA A 118 9.51 15.27 -7.84
C ALA A 118 8.53 16.39 -8.28
N GLY A 119 8.32 17.38 -7.41
CA GLY A 119 7.41 18.50 -7.67
C GLY A 119 5.90 18.18 -7.55
N MET A 120 5.53 16.94 -7.21
CA MET A 120 4.13 16.55 -7.01
C MET A 120 3.77 16.42 -5.52
N TRP A 121 2.49 16.17 -5.26
CA TRP A 121 1.95 16.00 -3.90
C TRP A 121 2.48 14.75 -3.16
N ASP A 122 3.12 13.83 -3.89
CA ASP A 122 3.74 12.62 -3.38
C ASP A 122 5.26 12.62 -3.60
N SER A 123 5.89 13.79 -3.45
CA SER A 123 7.29 14.06 -3.80
C SER A 123 8.35 13.51 -2.84
N TRP A 124 8.02 13.24 -1.58
CA TRP A 124 8.99 12.78 -0.58
C TRP A 124 8.93 11.27 -0.35
N ARG A 125 7.74 10.72 -0.08
CA ARG A 125 7.54 9.27 0.11
C ARG A 125 6.13 8.84 -0.24
N VAL A 126 5.99 7.58 -0.65
CA VAL A 126 4.71 6.92 -0.88
C VAL A 126 4.56 5.71 0.04
N GLY A 127 3.32 5.27 0.23
CA GLY A 127 3.00 4.03 0.91
C GLY A 127 1.57 3.57 0.62
N THR A 128 1.30 2.28 0.84
CA THR A 128 -0.01 1.71 0.55
C THR A 128 -1.03 2.26 1.53
N GLY A 129 -2.23 2.57 1.05
CA GLY A 129 -3.38 2.90 1.89
C GLY A 129 -4.10 1.62 2.28
N ALA A 130 -5.23 1.38 1.64
CA ALA A 130 -5.95 0.11 1.73
C ALA A 130 -5.26 -1.01 0.92
N PRO A 131 -5.54 -2.29 1.23
CA PRO A 131 -5.23 -3.39 0.31
C PRO A 131 -5.78 -3.13 -1.10
N PRO A 132 -5.07 -3.56 -2.17
CA PRO A 132 -5.57 -3.41 -3.53
C PRO A 132 -6.94 -4.05 -3.72
N LEU A 133 -7.83 -3.35 -4.43
CA LEU A 133 -9.16 -3.81 -4.80
C LEU A 133 -9.17 -4.21 -6.26
N LEU A 134 -9.77 -5.36 -6.58
CA LEU A 134 -9.90 -5.80 -7.96
C LEU A 134 -11.00 -4.98 -8.65
N SER A 135 -10.71 -4.44 -9.83
CA SER A 135 -11.70 -3.78 -10.68
C SER A 135 -11.67 -4.37 -12.10
N PRO A 136 -12.69 -4.10 -12.94
CA PRO A 136 -12.68 -4.53 -14.35
C PRO A 136 -11.50 -3.98 -15.18
N TYR A 137 -10.77 -2.98 -14.68
CA TYR A 137 -9.71 -2.28 -15.40
C TYR A 137 -8.31 -2.53 -14.83
N GLY A 138 -8.20 -3.34 -13.77
CA GLY A 138 -6.95 -3.54 -13.04
C GLY A 138 -7.10 -3.55 -11.54
N TRP A 139 -5.97 -3.64 -10.84
CA TRP A 139 -5.91 -3.48 -9.39
C TRP A 139 -5.93 -2.01 -9.02
N LEU A 140 -7.00 -1.59 -8.35
CA LEU A 140 -7.14 -0.26 -7.79
C LEU A 140 -6.45 -0.19 -6.44
N MET A 141 -5.48 0.70 -6.31
CA MET A 141 -4.78 0.94 -5.05
C MET A 141 -5.02 2.38 -4.57
N PHE A 142 -5.64 2.50 -3.41
CA PHE A 142 -5.59 3.71 -2.62
C PHE A 142 -4.21 3.78 -1.95
N TYR A 143 -3.43 4.83 -2.23
CA TYR A 143 -2.10 5.01 -1.66
C TYR A 143 -1.99 6.39 -1.03
N HIS A 144 -1.14 6.52 -0.01
CA HIS A 144 -0.78 7.82 0.52
C HIS A 144 0.51 8.33 -0.10
N GLY A 145 0.57 9.63 -0.29
CA GLY A 145 1.74 10.37 -0.72
C GLY A 145 2.03 11.48 0.28
N VAL A 146 3.31 11.74 0.49
CA VAL A 146 3.78 12.80 1.37
C VAL A 146 4.69 13.71 0.57
N ASP A 147 4.47 15.02 0.70
CA ASP A 147 5.32 16.03 0.10
C ASP A 147 6.48 16.44 1.02
N GLU A 148 7.36 17.30 0.51
CA GLU A 148 8.50 17.88 1.26
C GLU A 148 8.08 18.69 2.49
N LYS A 149 6.80 19.08 2.60
CA LYS A 149 6.23 19.79 3.76
C LYS A 149 5.57 18.83 4.75
N SER A 150 5.78 17.52 4.59
CA SER A 150 5.18 16.48 5.42
C SER A 150 3.64 16.48 5.42
N VAL A 151 3.00 16.97 4.37
CA VAL A 151 1.53 16.88 4.21
C VAL A 151 1.18 15.53 3.61
N TYR A 152 0.36 14.75 4.30
CA TYR A 152 -0.10 13.45 3.82
C TYR A 152 -1.44 13.59 3.10
N ARG A 153 -1.51 13.01 1.90
CA ARG A 153 -2.71 12.99 1.06
C ARG A 153 -2.93 11.59 0.51
N LEU A 154 -4.15 11.30 0.05
CA LEU A 154 -4.47 10.05 -0.64
C LEU A 154 -4.58 10.27 -2.15
N GLY A 155 -4.16 9.27 -2.93
CA GLY A 155 -4.34 9.17 -4.37
C GLY A 155 -4.75 7.77 -4.80
N LEU A 156 -4.96 7.59 -6.10
CA LEU A 156 -5.22 6.29 -6.71
C LEU A 156 -4.07 5.88 -7.63
N ALA A 157 -3.72 4.61 -7.59
CA ALA A 157 -2.92 3.96 -8.61
C ALA A 157 -3.73 2.82 -9.23
N LEU A 158 -3.56 2.61 -10.54
CA LEU A 158 -4.11 1.47 -11.26
C LEU A 158 -2.94 0.59 -11.69
N LEU A 159 -2.95 -0.68 -11.29
CA LEU A 159 -1.94 -1.67 -11.67
C LEU A 159 -2.58 -2.67 -12.64
N ASP A 160 -1.77 -3.24 -13.52
CA ASP A 160 -2.23 -4.27 -14.45
C ASP A 160 -2.78 -5.49 -13.70
N VAL A 161 -3.90 -6.03 -14.18
CA VAL A 161 -4.62 -7.14 -13.50
C VAL A 161 -3.81 -8.44 -13.49
N HIS A 162 -3.03 -8.69 -14.54
CA HIS A 162 -2.25 -9.91 -14.73
C HIS A 162 -0.84 -9.76 -14.18
N ASP A 163 -0.22 -8.60 -14.36
CA ASP A 163 1.09 -8.28 -13.79
C ASP A 163 1.05 -7.00 -12.94
N PRO A 164 0.76 -7.10 -11.63
CA PRO A 164 0.66 -5.92 -10.76
C PRO A 164 1.98 -5.20 -10.50
N SER A 165 3.09 -5.64 -11.09
CA SER A 165 4.33 -4.85 -11.15
C SER A 165 4.27 -3.72 -12.19
N VAL A 166 3.32 -3.79 -13.12
CA VAL A 166 3.07 -2.76 -14.14
C VAL A 166 2.07 -1.74 -13.59
N VAL A 167 2.54 -0.50 -13.42
CA VAL A 167 1.71 0.64 -13.02
C VAL A 167 1.12 1.27 -14.27
N LEU A 168 -0.19 1.11 -14.48
CA LEU A 168 -0.91 1.69 -15.63
C LEU A 168 -1.10 3.19 -15.46
N ALA A 169 -1.48 3.63 -14.25
CA ALA A 169 -1.65 5.05 -13.95
C ALA A 169 -1.57 5.38 -12.46
N ARG A 170 -1.36 6.68 -12.19
CA ARG A 170 -1.48 7.31 -10.88
C ARG A 170 -2.22 8.63 -11.04
N THR A 171 -3.08 8.99 -10.09
CA THR A 171 -3.77 10.29 -10.15
C THR A 171 -2.75 11.44 -10.14
N PRO A 172 -2.93 12.46 -11.00
CA PRO A 172 -2.05 13.62 -11.02
C PRO A 172 -2.22 14.47 -9.76
N GLU A 173 -3.45 14.59 -9.28
CA GLU A 173 -3.84 15.29 -8.06
C GLU A 173 -4.25 14.31 -6.94
N PRO A 174 -4.19 14.72 -5.66
CA PRO A 174 -4.74 13.95 -4.56
C PRO A 174 -6.27 13.80 -4.71
N ILE A 175 -6.80 12.65 -4.28
CA ILE A 175 -8.25 12.42 -4.17
C ILE A 175 -8.82 12.84 -2.81
N LEU A 176 -7.94 12.98 -1.80
CA LEU A 176 -8.28 13.45 -0.47
C LEU A 176 -7.06 14.16 0.13
N GLU A 177 -7.27 15.34 0.70
CA GLU A 177 -6.25 16.10 1.40
C GLU A 177 -6.79 16.68 2.72
N PRO A 178 -5.92 16.95 3.71
CA PRO A 178 -6.30 17.56 4.98
C PRO A 178 -6.93 18.93 4.75
N SER A 179 -8.17 19.13 5.20
CA SER A 179 -8.90 20.38 4.99
C SER A 179 -9.67 20.84 6.24
N THR A 180 -10.10 19.91 7.06
CA THR A 180 -10.82 20.20 8.30
C THR A 180 -9.85 20.49 9.46
N SER A 181 -10.36 21.10 10.53
CA SER A 181 -9.55 21.40 11.72
C SER A 181 -8.95 20.16 12.38
N TRP A 182 -9.66 19.02 12.34
CA TRP A 182 -9.22 17.76 12.94
C TRP A 182 -8.27 16.95 12.04
N GLU A 183 -8.13 17.31 10.76
CA GLU A 183 -7.10 16.75 9.86
C GLU A 183 -5.82 17.61 9.86
N THR A 184 -5.97 18.90 10.11
CA THR A 184 -4.86 19.89 10.11
C THR A 184 -4.25 20.10 11.48
N ALA A 185 -4.94 19.75 12.57
CA ALA A 185 -4.44 19.83 13.94
C ALA A 185 -4.69 18.50 14.70
N GLY A 186 -3.64 17.98 15.33
CA GLY A 186 -3.64 16.74 16.09
C GLY A 186 -2.22 16.36 16.51
N GLN A 187 -2.01 15.08 16.86
CA GLN A 187 -0.68 14.56 17.22
C GLN A 187 0.33 14.74 16.07
N VAL A 188 -0.09 14.53 14.83
CA VAL A 188 0.69 14.84 13.63
C VAL A 188 -0.18 15.70 12.70
N PRO A 189 0.07 17.02 12.58
CA PRO A 189 -0.78 17.90 11.79
C PRO A 189 -0.66 17.63 10.29
N ASN A 190 -1.70 18.00 9.53
CA ASN A 190 -1.79 17.89 8.08
C ASN A 190 -1.71 16.45 7.57
N VAL A 191 -2.50 15.55 8.17
CA VAL A 191 -2.52 14.13 7.80
C VAL A 191 -3.93 13.63 7.50
N VAL A 192 -4.07 13.02 6.32
CA VAL A 192 -5.08 11.99 6.02
C VAL A 192 -4.36 10.68 5.65
N PHE A 193 -4.65 9.59 6.37
CA PHE A 193 -3.95 8.31 6.21
C PHE A 193 -4.91 7.13 6.28
N SER A 194 -5.02 6.32 5.23
CA SER A 194 -5.93 5.16 5.22
C SER A 194 -5.17 3.84 5.37
N CYS A 195 -5.79 2.88 6.05
CA CYS A 195 -5.40 1.47 6.08
C CYS A 195 -6.47 0.54 5.50
N GLY A 196 -7.62 1.08 5.07
CA GLY A 196 -8.78 0.28 4.69
C GLY A 196 -9.78 1.06 3.85
N ALA A 197 -10.27 0.39 2.82
CA ALA A 197 -11.34 0.85 1.96
C ALA A 197 -12.30 -0.30 1.71
N ILE A 198 -13.59 -0.01 1.68
CA ILE A 198 -14.66 -0.96 1.40
C ILE A 198 -15.30 -0.58 0.07
N GLU A 199 -15.49 -1.56 -0.80
CA GLU A 199 -16.29 -1.42 -2.00
C GLU A 199 -17.75 -1.78 -1.68
N THR A 200 -18.68 -0.86 -1.95
CA THR A 200 -20.13 -1.11 -1.93
C THR A 200 -20.63 -1.24 -3.36
N GLU A 201 -21.94 -1.38 -3.60
CA GLU A 201 -22.47 -1.43 -4.97
C GLU A 201 -22.20 -0.14 -5.76
N SER A 202 -22.27 1.03 -5.11
CA SER A 202 -22.25 2.34 -5.76
C SER A 202 -21.01 3.20 -5.49
N GLU A 203 -20.25 2.91 -4.43
CA GLU A 203 -19.14 3.75 -3.98
C GLU A 203 -17.99 2.95 -3.35
N TYR A 204 -16.84 3.61 -3.21
CA TYR A 204 -15.79 3.19 -2.30
C TYR A 204 -15.88 4.04 -1.03
N GLN A 205 -15.82 3.38 0.11
CA GLN A 205 -15.78 3.99 1.44
C GLN A 205 -14.36 3.87 1.99
N VAL A 206 -13.68 4.99 2.17
CA VAL A 206 -12.30 5.05 2.65
C VAL A 206 -12.31 5.52 4.10
N TYR A 207 -11.96 4.61 5.02
CA TYR A 207 -11.75 4.97 6.42
C TYR A 207 -10.30 5.44 6.59
N TYR A 208 -10.12 6.60 7.22
CA TYR A 208 -8.81 7.23 7.32
C TYR A 208 -8.58 7.89 8.67
N GLY A 209 -7.32 7.87 9.13
CA GLY A 209 -6.85 8.66 10.25
C GLY A 209 -6.70 10.13 9.86
N GLY A 210 -7.23 11.01 10.70
CA GLY A 210 -7.03 12.46 10.65
C GLY A 210 -6.07 12.90 11.74
N ALA A 211 -4.98 13.57 11.33
CA ALA A 211 -3.95 14.12 12.20
C ALA A 211 -3.38 13.17 13.28
N ASP A 212 -3.28 11.86 12.98
CA ASP A 212 -2.92 10.79 13.93
C ASP A 212 -3.76 10.80 15.24
N THR A 213 -5.01 11.26 15.16
CA THR A 213 -5.84 11.54 16.36
C THR A 213 -7.26 10.96 16.25
N VAL A 214 -7.89 11.04 15.07
CA VAL A 214 -9.28 10.63 14.86
C VAL A 214 -9.42 9.73 13.65
N ILE A 215 -10.58 9.08 13.49
CA ILE A 215 -10.95 8.34 12.28
C ILE A 215 -12.09 9.07 11.57
N GLY A 216 -11.91 9.34 10.28
CA GLY A 216 -12.93 9.85 9.36
C GLY A 216 -13.36 8.80 8.33
N LEU A 217 -14.44 9.10 7.62
CA LEU A 217 -14.94 8.36 6.46
C LEU A 217 -15.09 9.34 5.29
N ALA A 218 -14.45 9.03 4.17
CA ALA A 218 -14.67 9.68 2.90
C ALA A 218 -15.26 8.68 1.91
N THR A 219 -16.17 9.11 1.04
CA THR A 219 -16.73 8.26 -0.01
C THR A 219 -16.45 8.84 -1.39
N ILE A 220 -16.28 7.94 -2.38
CA ILE A 220 -16.13 8.33 -3.78
C ILE A 220 -17.00 7.40 -4.65
N PRO A 221 -17.83 7.95 -5.56
CA PRO A 221 -18.66 7.12 -6.44
C PRO A 221 -17.82 6.15 -7.26
N LYS A 222 -18.23 4.88 -7.29
CA LYS A 222 -17.54 3.81 -8.01
C LYS A 222 -17.44 4.13 -9.50
N ALA A 223 -18.51 4.68 -10.06
CA ALA A 223 -18.56 5.10 -11.46
C ALA A 223 -17.47 6.14 -11.81
N GLN A 224 -17.17 7.07 -10.90
CA GLN A 224 -16.12 8.07 -11.12
C GLN A 224 -14.74 7.41 -11.18
N VAL A 225 -14.45 6.52 -10.23
CA VAL A 225 -13.18 5.78 -10.18
C VAL A 225 -13.03 4.87 -11.40
N TRP A 226 -14.09 4.17 -11.79
CA TRP A 226 -14.09 3.29 -12.95
C TRP A 226 -13.96 4.03 -14.28
N ASN A 227 -14.57 5.21 -14.41
CA ASN A 227 -14.38 6.05 -15.59
C ASN A 227 -12.92 6.50 -15.72
N TRP A 228 -12.28 6.91 -14.62
CA TRP A 228 -10.85 7.22 -14.62
C TRP A 228 -10.01 5.98 -14.99
N ALA A 229 -10.23 4.84 -14.33
CA ALA A 229 -9.45 3.62 -14.57
C ALA A 229 -9.60 3.10 -16.01
N LYS A 230 -10.81 3.17 -16.59
CA LYS A 230 -11.06 2.85 -17.99
C LYS A 230 -10.22 3.72 -18.94
N GLN A 231 -10.30 5.04 -18.76
CA GLN A 231 -9.57 5.98 -19.62
C GLN A 231 -8.05 5.74 -19.56
N GLU A 232 -7.51 5.43 -18.39
CA GLU A 232 -6.08 5.18 -18.24
C GLU A 232 -5.65 3.82 -18.81
N SER A 233 -6.43 2.76 -18.60
CA SER A 233 -6.11 1.44 -19.16
C SER A 233 -6.14 1.43 -20.71
N GLU A 234 -7.07 2.14 -21.33
CA GLU A 234 -7.16 2.25 -22.81
C GLU A 234 -5.99 3.02 -23.44
N LYS A 235 -5.37 3.97 -22.73
CA LYS A 235 -4.16 4.68 -23.21
C LYS A 235 -2.97 3.74 -23.37
N VAL A 236 -2.82 2.76 -22.47
CA VAL A 236 -1.71 1.81 -22.50
C VAL A 236 -1.85 0.86 -23.69
N HIS A 237 -3.07 0.40 -23.99
CA HIS A 237 -3.34 -0.47 -25.13
C HIS A 237 -3.20 0.21 -26.49
N SER A 238 -3.36 1.54 -26.56
CA SER A 238 -3.23 2.31 -27.80
C SER A 238 -1.81 2.85 -28.06
N ALA A 239 -0.85 2.59 -27.17
CA ALA A 239 0.53 3.10 -27.28
C ALA A 239 1.45 2.33 -28.24
N PHE A 240 1.00 1.22 -28.82
CA PHE A 240 1.78 0.46 -29.82
C PHE A 240 1.40 0.90 -31.24
N GLU A 241 2.36 1.49 -31.96
CA GLU A 241 2.28 1.67 -33.40
C GLU A 241 2.94 0.48 -34.10
N VAL A 242 2.24 -0.15 -35.05
CA VAL A 242 2.84 -1.20 -35.90
C VAL A 242 3.74 -0.52 -36.92
N VAL A 243 5.04 -0.48 -36.64
CA VAL A 243 6.06 0.19 -37.48
C VAL A 243 6.58 -0.68 -38.63
N GLY A 244 6.03 -1.89 -38.82
CA GLY A 244 6.40 -2.78 -39.92
C GLY A 244 6.03 -4.23 -39.65
N GLN A 245 6.09 -5.04 -40.70
CA GLN A 245 5.92 -6.49 -40.68
C GLN A 245 7.26 -7.12 -41.07
N ILE A 246 7.80 -8.03 -40.24
CA ILE A 246 8.95 -8.85 -40.62
C ILE A 246 8.39 -10.08 -41.33
N THR A 247 8.70 -10.22 -42.62
CA THR A 247 8.45 -11.46 -43.36
C THR A 247 9.67 -12.37 -43.22
N ALA A 248 9.44 -13.62 -42.87
CA ALA A 248 10.48 -14.64 -42.94
C ALA A 248 10.62 -15.09 -44.40
N ASP A 249 11.83 -14.98 -44.94
CA ASP A 249 12.24 -15.65 -46.18
C ASP A 249 12.68 -17.09 -45.87
#